data_AF-A0A0S8CIW1-F1
#
_entry.id   AF-A0A0S8CIW1-F1
#
_cell.length_a   1.000
_cell.length_b   1.000
_cell.length_c   1.000
_cell.angle_alpha   90.00
_cell.angle_beta   90.00
_cell.angle_gamma   90.00
#
_symmetry.space_group_name_H-M   'P 1'
#
loop_
_entity.id
_entity.type
_entity.pdbx_description
1 polymer ?
#
loop_
_entity_poly.entity_id
_entity_poly.type
_entity_poly.pdbx_seq_one_letter_code
_entity_poly.pdbx_strand_id
1 'polypeptide(L)'
;MRRWFGRRYASLTAIILFSAVVLTASGCQDYTFPTPEQPSSEPEKPASTTFINSGDRATLAVYEHLLSLAVSHEAKDYLAEFSAASDNWSAESELFKDGSSVWYVMVDMSGVANWQEKPYWQQAGWFVYQDGRVIPSNRLQANALRIESDLQELSLPLPAE
;
A
#
# COMPACT_ATOMS: atom_id res chain seq x y z
N MET A 1 12.86 -68.82 -3.13
CA MET A 1 14.06 -69.62 -3.48
C MET A 1 14.50 -69.31 -4.91
N ARG A 2 15.80 -69.06 -5.08
CA ARG A 2 16.72 -69.16 -6.24
C ARG A 2 16.17 -69.26 -7.68
N ARG A 3 16.57 -68.29 -8.55
CA ARG A 3 17.57 -68.37 -9.67
C ARG A 3 16.94 -68.89 -10.98
N TRP A 4 17.23 -68.38 -12.19
CA TRP A 4 18.56 -68.29 -12.79
C TRP A 4 18.57 -67.52 -14.13
N PHE A 5 19.76 -67.06 -14.50
CA PHE A 5 20.18 -66.22 -15.63
C PHE A 5 19.97 -66.84 -17.02
N GLY A 6 19.86 -65.99 -18.07
CA GLY A 6 20.31 -66.41 -19.40
C GLY A 6 19.75 -65.64 -20.61
N ARG A 7 20.16 -64.38 -20.83
CA ARG A 7 20.24 -63.77 -22.19
C ARG A 7 21.01 -62.44 -22.18
N ARG A 8 22.20 -62.44 -21.59
CA ARG A 8 23.28 -61.53 -22.01
C ARG A 8 23.72 -62.02 -23.41
N TYR A 9 24.16 -61.14 -24.31
CA TYR A 9 24.58 -61.42 -25.71
C TYR A 9 23.53 -61.28 -26.82
N ALA A 10 22.60 -60.33 -26.71
CA ALA A 10 21.95 -59.77 -27.88
C ALA A 10 22.05 -58.24 -27.83
N SER A 11 23.18 -57.74 -28.32
CA SER A 11 23.25 -56.47 -29.04
C SER A 11 22.80 -55.22 -28.26
N LEU A 12 23.58 -54.62 -27.34
CA LEU A 12 24.94 -54.08 -27.49
C LEU A 12 25.29 -53.36 -28.82
N THR A 13 24.41 -53.37 -29.83
CA THR A 13 24.59 -52.62 -31.10
C THR A 13 23.70 -51.39 -31.23
N ALA A 14 22.73 -51.19 -30.34
CA ALA A 14 21.89 -49.99 -30.33
C ALA A 14 22.54 -48.79 -29.60
N ILE A 15 23.64 -49.01 -28.87
CA ILE A 15 24.28 -48.02 -27.98
C ILE A 15 25.30 -47.13 -28.72
N ILE A 16 25.64 -47.44 -29.99
CA ILE A 16 26.76 -46.77 -30.68
C ILE A 16 26.32 -45.87 -31.85
N LEU A 17 25.05 -45.87 -32.28
CA LEU A 17 24.68 -45.26 -33.57
C LEU A 17 23.68 -44.09 -33.56
N PHE A 18 23.37 -43.50 -32.40
CA PHE A 18 22.66 -42.19 -32.36
C PHE A 18 23.30 -41.22 -31.36
N SER A 19 24.60 -41.36 -31.17
CA SER A 19 25.54 -40.46 -30.50
C SER A 19 26.00 -39.32 -31.43
N ALA A 20 25.09 -38.77 -32.24
CA ALA A 20 25.39 -37.69 -33.19
C ALA A 20 24.30 -36.61 -33.31
N VAL A 21 23.54 -36.36 -32.24
CA VAL A 21 22.83 -35.08 -32.07
C VAL A 21 23.44 -34.40 -30.85
N VAL A 22 24.59 -33.79 -31.09
CA VAL A 22 25.33 -32.98 -30.13
C VAL A 22 24.81 -31.53 -30.24
N LEU A 23 24.74 -30.88 -29.08
CA LEU A 23 24.63 -29.44 -28.83
C LEU A 23 23.23 -28.79 -28.86
N THR A 24 22.57 -28.80 -27.70
CA THR A 24 22.16 -27.54 -27.06
C THR A 24 22.45 -27.58 -25.56
N ALA A 25 23.46 -26.80 -25.15
CA ALA A 25 23.59 -25.99 -23.93
C ALA A 25 23.06 -26.57 -22.59
N SER A 26 23.94 -27.01 -21.67
CA SER A 26 24.51 -26.20 -20.55
C SER A 26 23.45 -25.55 -19.64
N GLY A 27 23.31 -25.83 -18.35
CA GLY A 27 24.06 -26.66 -17.41
C GLY A 27 23.32 -26.65 -16.06
N CYS A 28 23.56 -27.67 -15.23
CA CYS A 28 23.24 -27.62 -13.81
C CYS A 28 24.05 -26.48 -13.18
N GLN A 29 23.37 -25.49 -12.61
CA GLN A 29 23.99 -24.57 -11.66
C GLN A 29 23.43 -24.82 -10.27
N ASP A 30 24.36 -24.95 -9.34
CA ASP A 30 24.20 -25.14 -7.91
C ASP A 30 23.21 -24.12 -7.32
N TYR A 31 22.08 -24.60 -6.78
CA TYR A 31 21.32 -23.82 -5.81
C TYR A 31 22.02 -23.92 -4.45
N THR A 32 23.07 -23.11 -4.29
CA THR A 32 23.54 -22.72 -2.95
C THR A 32 22.50 -21.78 -2.37
N PHE A 33 21.87 -22.16 -1.26
CA PHE A 33 21.05 -21.24 -0.47
C PHE A 33 21.96 -20.17 0.14
N PRO A 34 21.76 -18.87 -0.14
CA PRO A 34 22.46 -17.85 0.62
C PRO A 34 21.95 -17.88 2.07
N THR A 35 22.89 -17.86 3.01
CA THR A 35 22.66 -17.53 4.42
C THR A 35 21.80 -16.27 4.53
N PRO A 36 20.81 -16.19 5.43
CA PRO A 36 20.03 -14.97 5.61
C PRO A 36 20.96 -13.81 5.91
N GLU A 37 20.95 -12.80 5.04
CA GLU A 37 21.55 -11.52 5.35
C GLU A 37 20.90 -10.97 6.64
N GLN A 38 21.77 -10.59 7.57
CA GLN A 38 21.50 -9.78 8.74
C GLN A 38 20.50 -8.66 8.38
N PRO A 39 19.51 -8.32 9.23
CA PRO A 39 18.45 -7.39 8.85
C PRO A 39 19.05 -6.08 8.35
N SER A 40 18.97 -5.89 7.04
CA SER A 40 19.23 -4.62 6.40
C SER A 40 18.31 -3.63 7.07
N SER A 41 18.90 -2.62 7.70
CA SER A 41 18.20 -1.42 8.13
C SER A 41 17.22 -1.02 7.04
N GLU A 42 15.94 -1.05 7.39
CA GLU A 42 14.81 -0.61 6.60
C GLU A 42 15.18 0.70 5.89
N PRO A 43 15.13 0.78 4.55
CA PRO A 43 15.32 2.06 3.89
C PRO A 43 14.20 2.97 4.37
N GLU A 44 14.60 4.03 5.07
CA GLU A 44 13.80 5.19 5.41
C GLU A 44 12.84 5.46 4.23
N LYS A 45 11.54 5.21 4.44
CA LYS A 45 10.48 5.41 3.45
C LYS A 45 10.78 6.76 2.77
N PRO A 46 11.11 6.80 1.46
CA PRO A 46 11.49 8.05 0.84
C PRO A 46 10.33 9.01 1.08
N ALA A 47 10.63 10.15 1.71
CA ALA A 47 9.67 11.22 1.84
C ALA A 47 9.07 11.43 0.44
N SER A 48 7.78 11.15 0.31
CA SER A 48 7.03 11.34 -0.92
C SER A 48 7.11 12.84 -1.21
N THR A 49 8.13 13.26 -1.95
CA THR A 49 8.26 14.63 -2.47
C THR A 49 7.32 14.76 -3.66
N THR A 50 6.07 14.33 -3.47
CA THR A 50 5.08 14.45 -4.52
C THR A 50 4.51 15.84 -4.45
N PHE A 51 5.10 16.72 -5.24
CA PHE A 51 4.66 18.10 -5.41
C PHE A 51 3.16 18.16 -5.76
N ILE A 52 2.38 18.90 -4.96
CA ILE A 52 0.92 18.98 -5.11
C ILE A 52 0.57 20.08 -6.12
N ASN A 53 0.24 19.68 -7.35
CA ASN A 53 -0.07 20.59 -8.46
C ASN A 53 -1.51 20.49 -9.00
N SER A 54 -2.34 19.62 -8.43
CA SER A 54 -3.70 19.35 -8.89
C SER A 54 -4.60 18.94 -7.73
N GLY A 55 -5.92 19.09 -7.91
CA GLY A 55 -6.92 18.69 -6.92
C GLY A 55 -6.88 17.20 -6.62
N ASP A 56 -6.78 16.35 -7.64
CA ASP A 56 -6.67 14.89 -7.47
C ASP A 56 -5.44 14.50 -6.64
N ARG A 57 -4.31 15.18 -6.86
CA ARG A 57 -3.10 14.94 -6.07
C ARG A 57 -3.26 15.43 -4.64
N ALA A 58 -3.97 16.52 -4.40
CA ALA A 58 -4.30 16.99 -3.06
C ALA A 58 -5.21 15.99 -2.32
N THR A 59 -6.26 15.49 -2.97
CA THR A 59 -7.14 14.45 -2.42
C THR A 59 -6.36 13.18 -2.08
N LEU A 60 -5.50 12.73 -3.00
CA LEU A 60 -4.64 11.57 -2.76
C LEU A 60 -3.66 11.79 -1.60
N ALA A 61 -3.11 12.99 -1.44
CA ALA A 61 -2.25 13.31 -0.31
C ALA A 61 -2.99 13.21 1.03
N VAL A 62 -4.26 13.62 1.10
CA VAL A 62 -5.09 13.40 2.30
C VAL A 62 -5.28 11.90 2.56
N TYR A 63 -5.59 11.12 1.52
CA TYR A 63 -5.73 9.67 1.68
C TYR A 63 -4.43 9.00 2.14
N GLU A 64 -3.29 9.35 1.55
CA GLU A 64 -1.96 8.87 1.96
C GLU A 64 -1.64 9.25 3.41
N HIS A 65 -2.02 10.46 3.84
CA HIS A 65 -1.89 10.92 5.22
C HIS A 65 -2.75 10.10 6.18
N LEU A 66 -4.05 9.93 5.91
CA LEU A 66 -4.94 9.13 6.75
C LEU A 66 -4.50 7.65 6.80
N LEU A 67 -4.07 7.09 5.67
CA LEU A 67 -3.53 5.73 5.61
C LEU A 67 -2.25 5.59 6.43
N SER A 68 -1.42 6.64 6.52
CA SER A 68 -0.22 6.62 7.38
C SER A 68 -0.55 6.56 8.87
N LEU A 69 -1.72 7.07 9.28
CA LEU A 69 -2.23 6.97 10.64
C LEU A 69 -2.84 5.58 10.92
N ALA A 70 -3.36 4.92 9.89
CA ALA A 70 -4.02 3.62 9.96
C ALA A 70 -3.02 2.45 9.95
N VAL A 71 -2.29 2.23 11.05
CA VAL A 71 -1.25 1.21 11.13
C VAL A 71 -1.84 -0.19 11.31
N SER A 72 -2.84 -0.34 12.18
CA SER A 72 -3.48 -1.63 12.48
C SER A 72 -4.48 -2.05 11.39
N HIS A 73 -4.91 -3.32 11.42
CA HIS A 73 -5.98 -3.79 10.54
C HIS A 73 -7.29 -3.06 10.85
N GLU A 74 -7.63 -2.89 12.12
CA GLU A 74 -8.86 -2.23 12.56
C GLU A 74 -8.92 -0.76 12.12
N ALA A 75 -7.79 -0.03 12.20
CA ALA A 75 -7.72 1.33 11.71
C ALA A 75 -7.87 1.42 10.17
N LYS A 76 -7.38 0.41 9.43
CA LYS A 76 -7.57 0.33 7.97
C LYS A 76 -9.01 0.01 7.59
N ASP A 77 -9.68 -0.84 8.36
CA ASP A 77 -11.11 -1.13 8.17
C ASP A 77 -11.94 0.13 8.42
N TYR A 78 -11.67 0.85 9.52
CA TYR A 78 -12.26 2.15 9.79
C TYR A 78 -12.06 3.13 8.62
N LEU A 79 -10.83 3.23 8.09
CA LEU A 79 -10.54 4.12 6.96
C LEU A 79 -11.29 3.70 5.69
N ALA A 80 -11.41 2.40 5.44
CA ALA A 80 -12.14 1.86 4.31
C ALA A 80 -13.65 2.15 4.42
N GLU A 81 -14.24 1.96 5.60
CA GLU A 81 -15.63 2.31 5.90
C GLU A 81 -15.89 3.80 5.70
N PHE A 82 -15.03 4.66 6.27
CA PHE A 82 -15.12 6.11 6.06
C PHE A 82 -15.06 6.46 4.57
N SER A 83 -14.10 5.90 3.84
CA SER A 83 -13.92 6.18 2.41
C SER A 83 -15.09 5.69 1.56
N ALA A 84 -15.73 4.58 1.94
CA ALA A 84 -16.90 4.03 1.25
C ALA A 84 -18.18 4.84 1.56
N ALA A 85 -18.30 5.36 2.78
CA ALA A 85 -19.42 6.20 3.21
C ALA A 85 -19.36 7.63 2.66
N SER A 86 -18.15 8.13 2.41
CA SER A 86 -17.87 9.52 2.05
C SER A 86 -17.30 9.61 0.65
N ASP A 87 -18.15 9.56 -0.38
CA ASP A 87 -17.74 9.59 -1.80
C ASP A 87 -17.67 11.00 -2.41
N ASN A 88 -18.27 12.01 -1.76
CA ASN A 88 -18.29 13.39 -2.25
C ASN A 88 -17.06 14.21 -1.79
N TRP A 89 -15.91 13.89 -2.38
CA TRP A 89 -14.65 14.63 -2.18
C TRP A 89 -14.53 15.82 -3.14
N SER A 90 -14.10 16.96 -2.62
CA SER A 90 -13.74 18.14 -3.42
C SER A 90 -12.38 18.69 -3.01
N ALA A 91 -11.70 19.35 -3.95
CA ALA A 91 -10.40 19.98 -3.72
C ALA A 91 -10.36 21.36 -4.39
N GLU A 92 -10.24 22.41 -3.59
CA GLU A 92 -10.21 23.80 -4.03
C GLU A 92 -8.86 24.44 -3.71
N SER A 93 -8.22 25.08 -4.69
CA SER A 93 -6.94 25.77 -4.48
C SER A 93 -7.14 27.21 -4.04
N GLU A 94 -6.44 27.64 -2.99
CA GLU A 94 -6.27 29.04 -2.61
C GLU A 94 -4.84 29.49 -2.92
N LEU A 95 -4.71 30.56 -3.72
CA LEU A 95 -3.43 31.16 -4.10
C LEU A 95 -3.15 32.36 -3.20
N PHE A 96 -1.99 32.37 -2.56
CA PHE A 96 -1.53 33.47 -1.73
C PHE A 96 -0.71 34.49 -2.55
N LYS A 97 -0.57 35.70 -2.01
CA LYS A 97 0.14 36.80 -2.67
C LYS A 97 1.64 36.56 -2.85
N ASP A 98 2.21 35.66 -2.05
CA ASP A 98 3.61 35.24 -2.12
C ASP A 98 3.87 34.18 -3.20
N GLY A 99 2.84 33.76 -3.94
CA GLY A 99 2.92 32.73 -4.97
C GLY A 99 2.81 31.30 -4.43
N SER A 100 2.67 31.12 -3.12
CA SER A 100 2.35 29.83 -2.54
C SER A 100 0.87 29.47 -2.76
N SER A 101 0.56 28.18 -2.77
CA SER A 101 -0.83 27.71 -2.83
C SER A 101 -1.10 26.67 -1.75
N VAL A 102 -2.31 26.68 -1.20
CA VAL A 102 -2.87 25.62 -0.37
C VAL A 102 -4.07 25.03 -1.08
N TRP A 103 -4.22 23.72 -0.99
CA TRP A 103 -5.45 23.04 -1.38
C TRP A 103 -6.31 22.81 -0.15
N TYR A 104 -7.58 23.18 -0.23
CA TYR A 104 -8.60 22.79 0.72
C TYR A 104 -9.32 21.57 0.18
N VAL A 105 -9.07 20.42 0.80
CA VAL A 105 -9.71 19.15 0.45
C VAL A 105 -10.82 18.90 1.46
N MET A 106 -12.02 18.57 0.98
CA MET A 106 -13.19 18.40 1.82
C MET A 106 -14.00 17.19 1.39
N VAL A 107 -14.56 16.50 2.37
CA VAL A 107 -15.69 15.58 2.23
C VAL A 107 -16.94 16.34 2.66
N ASP A 108 -18.00 16.29 1.86
CA ASP A 108 -19.29 16.88 2.21
C ASP A 108 -20.48 15.99 1.82
N MET A 109 -20.98 15.25 2.80
CA MET A 109 -22.17 14.39 2.72
C MET A 109 -23.40 15.05 3.37
N SER A 110 -23.39 16.36 3.62
CA SER A 110 -24.52 17.07 4.25
C SER A 110 -25.80 17.03 3.43
N GLY A 111 -25.70 16.82 2.12
CA GLY A 111 -26.83 16.63 1.23
C GLY A 111 -27.55 15.28 1.36
N VAL A 112 -26.99 14.32 2.11
CA VAL A 112 -27.58 12.99 2.29
C VAL A 112 -28.63 13.02 3.40
N ALA A 113 -29.90 12.89 3.01
CA ALA A 113 -31.06 13.06 3.91
C ALA A 113 -31.14 12.05 5.07
N ASN A 114 -30.57 10.85 4.92
CA ASN A 114 -30.67 9.75 5.89
C ASN A 114 -29.29 9.21 6.27
N TRP A 115 -28.35 10.07 6.66
CA TRP A 115 -27.02 9.66 7.09
C TRP A 115 -27.09 8.62 8.23
N GLN A 116 -26.55 7.42 7.99
CA GLN A 116 -26.55 6.31 8.96
C GLN A 116 -25.19 6.12 9.66
N GLU A 117 -24.15 6.72 9.10
CA GLU A 117 -22.78 6.56 9.58
C GLU A 117 -22.48 7.55 10.71
N LYS A 118 -21.21 7.61 11.11
CA LYS A 118 -20.78 8.50 12.19
C LYS A 118 -21.06 9.97 11.83
N PRO A 119 -21.68 10.78 12.70
CA PRO A 119 -22.06 12.16 12.34
C PRO A 119 -20.88 13.04 11.91
N TYR A 120 -19.71 12.85 12.52
CA TYR A 120 -18.50 13.62 12.19
C TYR A 120 -17.83 13.17 10.88
N TRP A 121 -18.25 12.06 10.28
CA TRP A 121 -17.84 11.67 8.92
C TRP A 121 -18.60 12.42 7.83
N GLN A 122 -19.75 13.01 8.18
CA GLN A 122 -20.61 13.67 7.21
C GLN A 122 -19.91 14.88 6.57
N GLN A 123 -19.04 15.57 7.31
CA GLN A 123 -18.25 16.67 6.77
C GLN A 123 -16.88 16.69 7.44
N ALA A 124 -15.80 16.65 6.67
CA ALA A 124 -14.43 16.80 7.17
C ALA A 124 -13.57 17.49 6.13
N GLY A 125 -12.52 18.19 6.55
CA GLY A 125 -11.66 18.89 5.60
C GLY A 125 -10.26 19.13 6.10
N TRP A 126 -9.32 19.15 5.16
CA TRP A 126 -7.89 19.27 5.36
C TRP A 126 -7.30 20.36 4.47
N PHE A 127 -6.24 21.00 4.96
CA PHE A 127 -5.35 21.78 4.11
C PHE A 127 -4.17 20.93 3.67
N VAL A 128 -3.87 20.99 2.38
CA VAL A 128 -2.74 20.31 1.76
C VAL A 128 -1.81 21.37 1.16
N TYR A 129 -0.56 21.36 1.62
CA TYR A 129 0.48 22.26 1.15
C TYR A 129 1.18 21.66 -0.08
N GLN A 130 1.86 22.51 -0.87
CA GLN A 130 2.59 22.08 -2.08
C GLN A 130 3.67 21.01 -1.80
N ASP A 131 4.22 20.99 -0.60
CA ASP A 131 5.23 20.03 -0.13
C ASP A 131 4.62 18.68 0.30
N GLY A 132 3.31 18.51 0.22
CA GLY A 132 2.59 17.30 0.61
C GLY A 132 2.22 17.24 2.08
N ARG A 133 2.53 18.28 2.87
CA ARG A 133 2.05 18.35 4.26
C ARG A 133 0.53 18.47 4.28
N VAL A 134 -0.11 17.64 5.11
CA VAL A 134 -1.56 17.64 5.34
C VAL A 134 -1.83 18.05 6.78
N ILE A 135 -2.77 18.97 6.99
CA ILE A 135 -3.27 19.34 8.33
C ILE A 135 -4.80 19.43 8.33
N PRO A 136 -5.48 19.16 9.44
CA PRO A 136 -6.90 19.47 9.60
C PRO A 136 -7.19 20.94 9.28
N SER A 137 -8.24 21.18 8.49
CA SER A 137 -8.65 22.54 8.14
C SER A 137 -9.28 23.26 9.33
N ASN A 138 -9.13 24.57 9.43
CA ASN A 138 -9.77 25.35 10.51
C ASN A 138 -11.30 25.39 10.38
N ARG A 139 -11.86 25.16 9.18
CA ARG A 139 -13.31 25.21 8.92
C ARG A 139 -14.04 23.97 9.44
N LEU A 140 -13.45 22.80 9.28
CA LEU A 140 -14.02 21.50 9.67
C LEU A 140 -13.07 20.74 10.62
N GLN A 141 -12.33 21.49 11.44
CA GLN A 141 -11.20 20.99 12.22
C GLN A 141 -11.58 19.87 13.17
N ALA A 142 -12.69 20.05 13.89
CA ALA A 142 -13.13 19.11 14.92
C ALA A 142 -13.40 17.72 14.32
N ASN A 143 -14.01 17.67 13.14
CA ASN A 143 -14.37 16.43 12.48
C ASN A 143 -13.13 15.74 11.88
N ALA A 144 -12.28 16.49 11.18
CA ALA A 144 -11.01 15.97 10.66
C ALA A 144 -10.10 15.45 11.79
N LEU A 145 -9.96 16.20 12.89
CA LEU A 145 -9.20 15.76 14.07
C LEU A 145 -9.80 14.51 14.71
N ARG A 146 -11.13 14.40 14.76
CA ARG A 146 -11.78 13.22 15.34
C ARG A 146 -11.48 11.98 14.51
N ILE A 147 -11.52 12.08 13.18
CA ILE A 147 -11.15 11.00 12.27
C ILE A 147 -9.69 10.59 12.47
N GLU A 148 -8.77 11.56 12.49
CA GLU A 148 -7.35 11.29 12.71
C GLU A 148 -7.08 10.65 14.08
N SER A 149 -7.77 11.11 15.12
CA SER A 149 -7.65 10.57 16.48
C SER A 149 -8.15 9.13 16.55
N ASP A 150 -9.29 8.81 15.93
CA ASP A 150 -9.81 7.44 15.92
C ASP A 150 -8.82 6.51 15.20
N LEU A 151 -8.26 6.92 14.06
CA LEU A 151 -7.26 6.14 13.33
C LEU A 151 -6.01 5.84 14.18
N GLN A 152 -5.54 6.83 14.94
CA GLN A 152 -4.41 6.67 15.85
C GLN A 152 -4.75 5.77 17.03
N GLU A 153 -5.91 5.96 17.65
CA GLU A 153 -6.37 5.17 18.80
C GLU A 153 -6.52 3.69 18.44
N LEU A 154 -7.16 3.40 17.29
CA LEU A 154 -7.30 2.04 16.76
C LEU A 154 -5.97 1.42 16.33
N SER A 155 -4.93 2.24 16.14
CA SER A 155 -3.58 1.80 15.79
C SER A 155 -2.70 1.52 17.00
N LEU A 156 -3.14 1.83 18.22
CA LEU A 156 -2.39 1.54 19.43
C LEU A 156 -2.35 0.03 19.70
N PRO A 157 -1.22 -0.51 20.20
CA PRO A 157 -1.18 -1.87 20.70
C PRO A 157 -2.17 -2.04 21.86
N LEU A 158 -2.88 -3.18 21.91
CA LEU A 158 -3.73 -3.50 23.06
C LEU A 158 -2.90 -3.45 24.35
N PRO A 159 -3.43 -2.85 25.43
CA PRO A 159 -2.72 -2.84 26.71
C PRO A 159 -2.47 -4.28 27.17
N ALA A 160 -1.25 -4.57 27.60
CA ALA A 160 -0.91 -5.85 28.18
C ALA A 160 -1.69 -6.04 29.49
N GLU A 161 -2.49 -7.10 29.57
CA GLU A 161 -3.20 -7.54 30.78
C GLU A 161 -2.27 -8.12 31.84
#